data_AF-A0A2D6F0H5-F1
#
_entry.id   AF-A0A2D6F0H5-F1
#
_cell.length_a   1.000
_cell.length_b   1.000
_cell.length_c   1.000
_cell.angle_alpha   90.00
_cell.angle_beta   90.00
_cell.angle_gamma   90.00
#
_symmetry.space_group_name_H-M   'P 1'
#
loop_
_entity.id
_entity.type
_entity.pdbx_description
1 polymer ?
#
loop_
_entity_poly.entity_id
_entity_poly.type
_entity_poly.pdbx_seq_one_letter_code
_entity_poly.pdbx_strand_id
1 'polypeptide(L)'
;MIVNVKADLCICSSWDLDDDGFRHGVSGHIFEIIEYFYILKNKYHTKILLGDPRMTRDVVEDILRYKYDFTESDIVEILDAIIYCKVPPKHVLGSVALVVDGCLVKMQAYGIKLHFDKIYTFKCSKYETIYDLQAYRDVVPLLDYRVYRNINQEDVNIGIDYKKKILIDRLRPVSTSKTNTALLYLTKNCRILPVEYVQDIFDTYDFDQYLIVSDTDVYDCIISSTVRVIRPPVDSLFSLFDTYIYTPVNLMWDGSPRFPVECKVLDKSVIYHDINDDYLSKDRGLYYRRHDINNAIDGLSLTKQDDILNII
;
A
#
# COMPACT_ATOMS: atom_id res chain seq x y z
N MET A 1 11.50 -22.87 6.85
CA MET A 1 12.00 -21.89 7.84
C MET A 1 10.90 -21.57 8.83
N ILE A 2 11.23 -21.55 10.12
CA ILE A 2 10.33 -21.19 11.21
C ILE A 2 10.84 -19.89 11.82
N VAL A 3 9.95 -18.91 12.00
CA VAL A 3 10.26 -17.62 12.64
C VAL A 3 9.38 -17.47 13.87
N ASN A 4 9.99 -17.20 15.02
CA ASN A 4 9.27 -16.78 16.23
C ASN A 4 9.57 -15.29 16.45
N VAL A 5 8.54 -14.46 16.36
CA VAL A 5 8.66 -13.00 16.37
C VAL A 5 9.04 -12.46 17.76
N LYS A 6 8.71 -13.18 18.83
CA LYS A 6 8.96 -12.79 20.24
C LYS A 6 8.49 -11.35 20.54
N ALA A 7 7.27 -11.02 20.14
CA ALA A 7 6.67 -9.70 20.29
C ALA A 7 5.18 -9.83 20.62
N ASP A 8 4.60 -8.79 21.21
CA ASP A 8 3.16 -8.72 21.48
C ASP A 8 2.39 -8.62 20.15
N LEU A 9 2.93 -7.80 19.23
CA LEU A 9 2.36 -7.55 17.91
C LEU A 9 3.40 -7.74 16.80
N CYS A 10 3.02 -8.50 15.77
CA CYS A 10 3.73 -8.61 14.52
C CYS A 10 2.97 -7.89 13.41
N ILE A 11 3.60 -6.96 12.69
CA ILE A 11 3.03 -6.31 11.51
C ILE A 11 3.71 -6.85 10.26
N CYS A 12 2.94 -7.29 9.28
CA CYS A 12 3.47 -7.72 7.99
C CYS A 12 2.48 -7.49 6.84
N SER A 13 2.96 -7.64 5.61
CA SER A 13 2.10 -7.90 4.46
C SER A 13 1.93 -9.39 4.28
N SER A 14 0.99 -9.75 3.43
CA SER A 14 0.95 -11.05 2.80
C SER A 14 2.17 -11.24 1.90
N TRP A 15 2.52 -12.50 1.66
CA TRP A 15 3.58 -12.86 0.73
C TRP A 15 2.96 -13.52 -0.48
N ASP A 16 2.74 -12.72 -1.51
CA ASP A 16 2.36 -13.23 -2.82
C ASP A 16 3.62 -13.63 -3.60
N LEU A 17 3.74 -14.93 -3.83
CA LEU A 17 4.77 -15.49 -4.68
C LEU A 17 4.27 -15.46 -6.12
N ASP A 18 5.13 -15.06 -7.05
CA ASP A 18 4.88 -15.20 -8.49
C ASP A 18 5.87 -16.17 -9.12
N ASP A 19 5.68 -16.47 -10.41
CA ASP A 19 6.63 -17.28 -11.18
C ASP A 19 8.07 -16.71 -11.12
N ASP A 20 8.22 -15.39 -10.95
CA ASP A 20 9.49 -14.66 -10.76
C ASP A 20 9.88 -14.42 -9.27
N GLY A 21 9.16 -15.03 -8.32
CA GLY A 21 9.49 -15.01 -6.89
C GLY A 21 8.59 -14.13 -6.03
N PHE A 22 8.51 -12.80 -6.23
CA PHE A 22 7.83 -11.87 -5.31
C PHE A 22 7.12 -10.72 -6.02
N ARG A 23 5.89 -10.37 -5.58
CA ARG A 23 5.08 -9.34 -6.27
C ARG A 23 5.21 -7.90 -5.80
N HIS A 24 5.51 -7.65 -4.51
CA HIS A 24 5.29 -6.32 -3.95
C HIS A 24 6.45 -5.33 -4.10
N GLY A 25 7.63 -5.61 -3.54
CA GLY A 25 8.73 -4.64 -3.51
C GLY A 25 8.28 -3.33 -2.84
N VAL A 26 8.75 -2.18 -3.35
CA VAL A 26 8.32 -0.87 -2.88
C VAL A 26 6.90 -0.57 -3.37
N SER A 27 5.92 -0.83 -2.51
CA SER A 27 4.49 -0.72 -2.79
C SER A 27 3.72 -0.01 -1.67
N GLY A 28 2.40 0.14 -1.83
CA GLY A 28 1.54 0.67 -0.78
C GLY A 28 1.66 -0.05 0.56
N HIS A 29 1.95 -1.35 0.56
CA HIS A 29 1.95 -2.19 1.75
C HIS A 29 3.14 -1.93 2.68
N ILE A 30 4.34 -1.69 2.15
CA ILE A 30 5.49 -1.37 3.02
C ILE A 30 5.26 -0.08 3.80
N PHE A 31 4.66 0.91 3.16
CA PHE A 31 4.32 2.16 3.81
C PHE A 31 3.25 1.94 4.89
N GLU A 32 2.21 1.14 4.62
CA GLU A 32 1.22 0.76 5.65
C GLU A 32 1.90 0.10 6.86
N ILE A 33 2.79 -0.87 6.63
CA ILE A 33 3.56 -1.52 7.71
C ILE A 33 4.30 -0.50 8.58
N ILE A 34 5.04 0.42 7.94
CA ILE A 34 5.83 1.47 8.61
C ILE A 34 4.92 2.39 9.43
N GLU A 35 3.83 2.87 8.84
CA GLU A 35 2.91 3.83 9.45
C GLU A 35 2.17 3.25 10.65
N TYR A 36 1.65 2.02 10.53
CA TYR A 36 0.98 1.34 11.64
C TYR A 36 1.98 0.96 12.75
N PHE A 37 3.20 0.53 12.40
CA PHE A 37 4.25 0.33 13.39
C PHE A 37 4.52 1.61 14.18
N TYR A 38 4.66 2.74 13.49
CA TYR A 38 4.99 4.02 14.10
C TYR A 38 4.02 4.43 15.21
N ILE A 39 2.73 4.16 15.04
CA ILE A 39 1.69 4.48 16.02
C ILE A 39 1.57 3.39 17.09
N LEU A 40 1.67 2.11 16.73
CA LEU A 40 1.42 0.99 17.64
C LEU A 40 2.60 0.68 18.57
N LYS A 41 3.83 1.03 18.18
CA LYS A 41 5.06 0.76 18.95
C LYS A 41 5.07 1.33 20.38
N ASN A 42 4.29 2.37 20.64
CA ASN A 42 4.20 2.98 21.97
C ASN A 42 3.24 2.24 22.92
N LYS A 43 2.37 1.39 22.39
CA LYS A 43 1.39 0.62 23.17
C LYS A 43 1.79 -0.85 23.29
N TYR A 44 2.42 -1.41 22.26
CA TYR A 44 2.79 -2.82 22.18
C TYR A 44 4.27 -2.97 21.88
N HIS A 45 4.92 -4.01 22.45
CA HIS A 45 6.22 -4.44 21.93
C HIS A 45 6.01 -5.00 20.52
N THR A 46 6.26 -4.17 19.51
CA THR A 46 5.89 -4.43 18.12
C THR A 46 7.13 -4.79 17.30
N LYS A 47 6.99 -5.81 16.44
CA LYS A 47 8.00 -6.15 15.43
C LYS A 47 7.37 -6.12 14.04
N ILE A 48 8.20 -5.81 13.05
CA ILE A 48 7.83 -5.88 11.64
C ILE A 48 8.44 -7.15 11.06
N LEU A 49 7.68 -7.91 10.28
CA LEU A 49 8.19 -9.07 9.55
C LEU A 49 8.15 -8.81 8.05
N LEU A 50 9.33 -8.70 7.42
CA LEU A 50 9.46 -8.54 5.98
C LEU A 50 9.95 -9.84 5.34
N GLY A 51 9.09 -10.45 4.52
CA GLY A 51 9.35 -11.67 3.77
C GLY A 51 9.66 -11.46 2.28
N ASP A 52 9.81 -10.21 1.84
CA ASP A 52 10.19 -9.86 0.46
C ASP A 52 11.71 -9.59 0.42
N PRO A 53 12.51 -10.39 -0.31
CA PRO A 53 13.96 -10.23 -0.37
C PRO A 53 14.43 -8.93 -1.02
N ARG A 54 13.57 -8.22 -1.76
CA ARG A 54 13.89 -6.92 -2.34
C ARG A 54 13.85 -5.80 -1.30
N MET A 55 13.19 -6.03 -0.16
CA MET A 55 13.11 -5.08 0.94
C MET A 55 14.31 -5.25 1.88
N THR A 56 15.49 -4.86 1.41
CA THR A 56 16.70 -4.83 2.24
C THR A 56 16.65 -3.68 3.25
N ARG A 57 17.54 -3.70 4.23
CA ARG A 57 17.65 -2.61 5.22
C ARG A 57 17.86 -1.26 4.53
N ASP A 58 18.77 -1.22 3.55
CA ASP A 58 19.10 0.00 2.81
C ASP A 58 17.87 0.53 2.04
N VAL A 59 17.12 -0.35 1.36
CA VAL A 59 15.89 0.04 0.65
C VAL A 59 14.82 0.60 1.60
N VAL A 60 14.66 -0.02 2.78
CA VAL A 60 13.72 0.50 3.78
C VAL A 60 14.20 1.82 4.36
N GLU A 61 15.50 1.97 4.62
CA GLU A 61 16.09 3.22 5.09
C GLU A 61 15.89 4.36 4.09
N ASP A 62 16.13 4.12 2.80
CA ASP A 62 15.88 5.08 1.73
C ASP A 62 14.41 5.52 1.71
N ILE A 63 13.47 4.57 1.80
CA ILE A 63 12.04 4.88 1.91
C ILE A 63 11.75 5.79 3.09
N LEU A 64 12.29 5.47 4.28
CA LEU A 64 12.08 6.25 5.49
C LEU A 64 12.60 7.67 5.34
N ARG A 65 13.78 7.83 4.74
CA ARG A 65 14.44 9.13 4.54
C ARG A 65 13.72 9.98 3.49
N TYR A 66 13.32 9.39 2.37
CA TYR A 66 12.79 10.15 1.24
C TYR A 66 11.30 10.42 1.31
N LYS A 67 10.52 9.56 1.97
CA LYS A 67 9.05 9.70 2.04
C LYS A 67 8.58 10.44 3.29
N TYR A 68 9.27 10.26 4.41
CA TYR A 68 8.82 10.75 5.70
C TYR A 68 9.78 11.78 6.30
N ASP A 69 9.23 12.68 7.10
CA ASP A 69 9.97 13.59 7.97
C ASP A 69 10.17 12.96 9.36
N PHE A 70 10.77 11.77 9.36
CA PHE A 70 11.17 11.06 10.57
C PHE A 70 12.50 11.60 11.10
N THR A 71 12.66 11.58 12.42
CA THR A 71 13.96 11.85 13.05
C THR A 71 14.88 10.63 12.89
N GLU A 72 16.21 10.81 13.05
CA GLU A 72 17.14 9.66 13.03
C GLU A 72 16.78 8.61 14.08
N SER A 73 16.29 9.03 15.25
CA SER A 73 15.84 8.10 16.28
C SER A 73 14.64 7.28 15.82
N ASP A 74 13.69 7.90 15.12
CA ASP A 74 12.53 7.19 14.56
C ASP A 74 12.99 6.16 13.51
N ILE A 75 13.93 6.55 12.63
CA ILE A 75 14.46 5.68 11.58
C ILE A 75 15.15 4.46 12.20
N VAL A 76 16.08 4.67 13.15
CA VAL A 76 16.79 3.58 13.83
C VAL A 76 15.82 2.63 14.51
N GLU A 77 14.84 3.16 15.24
CA GLU A 77 13.84 2.36 15.93
C GLU A 77 13.00 1.49 14.98
N ILE A 78 12.57 2.06 13.84
CA ILE A 78 11.85 1.30 12.81
C ILE A 78 12.74 0.19 12.25
N LEU A 79 13.98 0.51 11.86
CA LEU A 79 14.88 -0.46 11.25
C LEU A 79 15.25 -1.61 12.20
N ASP A 80 15.37 -1.34 13.49
CA ASP A 80 15.71 -2.34 14.53
C ASP A 80 14.49 -3.18 14.97
N ALA A 81 13.27 -2.74 14.63
CA ALA A 81 12.07 -3.53 14.80
C ALA A 81 11.85 -4.56 13.68
N ILE A 82 12.58 -4.48 12.57
CA ILE A 82 12.37 -5.34 11.40
C ILE A 82 13.11 -6.67 11.52
N ILE A 83 12.38 -7.76 11.29
CA ILE A 83 12.89 -9.10 11.04
C ILE A 83 12.94 -9.30 9.52
N TYR A 84 14.14 -9.22 8.95
CA TYR A 84 14.37 -9.43 7.53
C TYR A 84 14.46 -10.92 7.20
N CYS A 85 13.57 -11.40 6.33
CA CYS A 85 13.57 -12.76 5.83
C CYS A 85 13.91 -12.76 4.33
N LYS A 86 14.99 -13.45 3.95
CA LYS A 86 15.40 -13.61 2.53
C LYS A 86 14.40 -14.44 1.72
N VAL A 87 13.56 -15.22 2.39
CA VAL A 87 12.47 -16.00 1.81
C VAL A 87 11.31 -16.01 2.80
N PRO A 88 10.04 -16.09 2.35
CA PRO A 88 8.90 -16.19 3.23
C PRO A 88 9.05 -17.35 4.21
N PRO A 89 8.89 -17.08 5.51
CA PRO A 89 8.83 -18.16 6.47
C PRO A 89 7.63 -19.06 6.16
N LYS A 90 7.81 -20.37 6.30
CA LYS A 90 6.71 -21.35 6.19
C LYS A 90 5.88 -21.38 7.47
N HIS A 91 6.49 -21.05 8.60
CA HIS A 91 5.82 -20.99 9.89
C HIS A 91 6.25 -19.70 10.59
N VAL A 92 5.26 -18.92 11.02
CA VAL A 92 5.47 -17.72 11.83
C VAL A 92 4.71 -17.91 13.13
N LEU A 93 5.36 -17.63 14.25
CA LEU A 93 4.80 -17.77 15.59
C LEU A 93 4.86 -16.42 16.31
N GLY A 94 3.79 -16.08 17.01
CA GLY A 94 3.68 -14.88 17.84
C GLY A 94 2.32 -14.82 18.55
N SER A 95 2.03 -13.71 19.23
CA SER A 95 0.75 -13.52 19.93
C SER A 95 -0.31 -12.89 19.03
N VAL A 96 -0.10 -11.65 18.58
CA VAL A 96 -1.01 -10.95 17.66
C VAL A 96 -0.31 -10.63 16.35
N ALA A 97 -1.01 -10.79 15.23
CA ALA A 97 -0.58 -10.32 13.92
C ALA A 97 -1.52 -9.24 13.38
N LEU A 98 -0.95 -8.23 12.71
CA LEU A 98 -1.65 -7.29 11.82
C LEU A 98 -1.12 -7.47 10.40
N VAL A 99 -1.98 -7.95 9.50
CA VAL A 99 -1.66 -8.15 8.08
C VAL A 99 -2.25 -7.03 7.24
N VAL A 100 -1.42 -6.24 6.58
CA VAL A 100 -1.86 -4.93 6.06
C VAL A 100 -2.59 -4.94 4.71
N ASP A 101 -2.61 -6.08 4.03
CA ASP A 101 -3.00 -6.20 2.63
C ASP A 101 -3.88 -7.42 2.34
N GLY A 102 -4.45 -8.06 3.35
CA GLY A 102 -5.64 -8.91 3.24
C GLY A 102 -5.51 -10.25 2.50
N CYS A 103 -4.42 -10.52 1.78
CA CYS A 103 -4.31 -11.68 0.88
C CYS A 103 -3.92 -12.99 1.59
N LEU A 104 -4.61 -13.33 2.67
CA LEU A 104 -4.30 -14.50 3.49
C LEU A 104 -4.57 -15.83 2.75
N VAL A 105 -5.54 -15.87 1.83
CA VAL A 105 -5.89 -17.09 1.08
C VAL A 105 -4.70 -17.58 0.26
N LYS A 106 -4.00 -16.64 -0.40
CA LYS A 106 -2.79 -16.95 -1.17
C LYS A 106 -1.65 -17.46 -0.30
N MET A 107 -1.42 -16.84 0.87
CA MET A 107 -0.41 -17.32 1.81
C MET A 107 -0.67 -18.77 2.23
N GLN A 108 -1.93 -19.09 2.52
CA GLN A 108 -2.36 -20.45 2.85
C GLN A 108 -2.10 -21.41 1.68
N ALA A 109 -2.44 -21.02 0.45
CA ALA A 109 -2.19 -21.82 -0.75
C ALA A 109 -0.70 -22.12 -0.95
N TYR A 110 0.19 -21.18 -0.58
CA TYR A 110 1.64 -21.39 -0.57
C TYR A 110 2.17 -22.17 0.64
N GLY A 111 1.28 -22.69 1.49
CA GLY A 111 1.63 -23.48 2.67
C GLY A 111 2.28 -22.68 3.79
N ILE A 112 2.06 -21.36 3.83
CA ILE A 112 2.51 -20.50 4.94
C ILE A 112 1.50 -20.63 6.08
N LYS A 113 2.00 -20.94 7.28
CA LYS A 113 1.20 -21.09 8.50
C LYS A 113 1.53 -19.97 9.49
N LEU A 114 0.50 -19.19 9.83
CA LEU A 114 0.56 -18.13 10.83
C LEU A 114 -0.02 -18.68 12.14
N HIS A 115 0.87 -18.99 13.08
CA HIS A 115 0.53 -19.49 14.42
C HIS A 115 0.50 -18.31 15.38
N PHE A 116 -0.55 -17.51 15.26
CA PHE A 116 -0.85 -16.41 16.17
C PHE A 116 -2.11 -16.73 16.96
N ASP A 117 -2.21 -16.20 18.18
CA ASP A 117 -3.41 -16.29 19.00
C ASP A 117 -4.55 -15.49 18.37
N LYS A 118 -4.22 -14.35 17.72
CA LYS A 118 -5.14 -13.46 17.02
C LYS A 118 -4.53 -12.91 15.74
N ILE A 119 -5.31 -12.83 14.66
CA ILE A 119 -4.87 -12.21 13.40
C ILE A 119 -5.86 -11.12 12.99
N TYR A 120 -5.43 -9.87 13.04
CA TYR A 120 -6.12 -8.75 12.38
C TYR A 120 -5.61 -8.62 10.94
N THR A 121 -6.51 -8.37 10.00
CA THR A 121 -6.12 -8.23 8.58
C THR A 121 -6.91 -7.14 7.89
N PHE A 122 -6.24 -6.18 7.23
CA PHE A 122 -6.93 -5.19 6.42
C PHE A 122 -7.49 -5.83 5.17
N LYS A 123 -8.79 -5.65 4.94
CA LYS A 123 -9.42 -6.15 3.74
C LYS A 123 -8.89 -5.42 2.50
N CYS A 124 -8.50 -6.18 1.47
CA CYS A 124 -7.89 -5.64 0.25
C CYS A 124 -8.65 -6.00 -1.03
N SER A 125 -9.45 -7.07 -1.03
CA SER A 125 -10.03 -7.69 -2.21
C SER A 125 -11.50 -7.99 -2.00
N LYS A 126 -12.33 -7.82 -3.02
CA LYS A 126 -13.72 -8.29 -3.00
C LYS A 126 -13.88 -9.80 -3.23
N TYR A 127 -12.82 -10.48 -3.66
CA TYR A 127 -12.87 -11.86 -4.16
C TYR A 127 -12.46 -12.92 -3.14
N GLU A 128 -11.71 -12.52 -2.13
CA GLU A 128 -11.32 -13.43 -1.05
C GLU A 128 -12.31 -13.27 0.11
N THR A 129 -12.53 -14.30 0.91
CA THR A 129 -13.27 -14.23 2.18
C THR A 129 -12.43 -14.87 3.27
N ILE A 130 -12.69 -14.52 4.53
CA ILE A 130 -11.99 -15.20 5.63
C ILE A 130 -12.51 -16.63 5.84
N TYR A 131 -13.68 -16.99 5.29
CA TYR A 131 -14.19 -18.37 5.29
C TYR A 131 -13.29 -19.33 4.50
N ASP A 132 -12.54 -18.82 3.53
CA ASP A 132 -11.56 -19.60 2.77
C ASP A 132 -10.30 -19.94 3.59
N LEU A 133 -10.14 -19.35 4.79
CA LEU A 133 -8.96 -19.48 5.65
C LEU A 133 -9.08 -20.65 6.63
N GLN A 134 -8.93 -21.87 6.11
CA GLN A 134 -8.97 -23.09 6.93
C GLN A 134 -7.72 -23.29 7.80
N ALA A 135 -6.58 -22.69 7.43
CA ALA A 135 -5.30 -22.88 8.10
C ALA A 135 -5.01 -21.88 9.21
N TYR A 136 -5.84 -20.84 9.35
CA TYR A 136 -5.65 -19.77 10.32
C TYR A 136 -6.80 -19.77 11.33
N ARG A 137 -6.48 -19.43 12.57
CA ARG A 137 -7.45 -19.35 13.67
C ARG A 137 -7.61 -17.89 14.09
N ASP A 138 -8.81 -17.55 14.55
CA ASP A 138 -9.18 -16.26 15.12
C ASP A 138 -8.73 -15.05 14.26
N VAL A 139 -9.20 -15.05 13.00
CA VAL A 139 -8.97 -13.98 12.03
C VAL A 139 -10.09 -12.95 12.12
N VAL A 140 -9.74 -11.67 12.29
CA VAL A 140 -10.68 -10.55 12.31
C VAL A 140 -10.35 -9.59 11.17
N PRO A 141 -11.24 -9.45 10.16
CA PRO A 141 -11.04 -8.51 9.09
C PRO A 141 -11.32 -7.08 9.56
N LEU A 142 -10.45 -6.16 9.17
CA LEU A 142 -10.59 -4.73 9.33
C LEU A 142 -10.96 -4.14 7.97
N LEU A 143 -12.17 -3.59 7.84
CA LEU A 143 -12.72 -3.22 6.53
C LEU A 143 -13.57 -1.97 6.59
N ASP A 144 -13.51 -1.13 5.56
CA ASP A 144 -14.41 0.02 5.42
C ASP A 144 -15.80 -0.48 5.02
N TYR A 145 -16.77 -0.45 5.95
CA TYR A 145 -18.11 -0.99 5.69
C TYR A 145 -18.78 -0.29 4.51
N ARG A 146 -18.44 0.96 4.22
CA ARG A 146 -18.99 1.67 3.06
C ARG A 146 -18.60 0.96 1.77
N VAL A 147 -17.36 0.47 1.67
CA VAL A 147 -16.82 -0.26 0.52
C VAL A 147 -17.39 -1.68 0.46
N TYR A 148 -17.33 -2.43 1.56
CA TYR A 148 -17.48 -3.89 1.55
C TYR A 148 -18.87 -4.41 1.90
N ARG A 149 -19.73 -3.65 2.58
CA ARG A 149 -21.02 -4.18 3.12
C ARG A 149 -21.92 -4.87 2.09
N ASN A 150 -21.93 -4.38 0.85
CA ASN A 150 -22.81 -4.90 -0.20
C ASN A 150 -22.12 -5.96 -1.08
N ILE A 151 -20.89 -6.34 -0.77
CA ILE A 151 -20.05 -7.19 -1.62
C ILE A 151 -19.55 -8.42 -0.85
N ASN A 152 -19.26 -8.27 0.44
CA ASN A 152 -18.74 -9.35 1.27
C ASN A 152 -19.38 -9.30 2.67
N GLN A 153 -20.65 -9.68 2.75
CA GLN A 153 -21.43 -9.63 3.99
C GLN A 153 -20.86 -10.59 5.05
N GLU A 154 -20.29 -11.69 4.60
CA GLU A 154 -19.59 -12.69 5.40
C GLU A 154 -18.47 -12.08 6.24
N ASP A 155 -17.51 -11.39 5.61
CA ASP A 155 -16.44 -10.72 6.33
C ASP A 155 -16.96 -9.55 7.17
N VAL A 156 -18.01 -8.85 6.71
CA VAL A 156 -18.63 -7.73 7.46
C VAL A 156 -19.24 -8.22 8.78
N ASN A 157 -19.84 -9.40 8.81
CA ASN A 157 -20.53 -9.93 10.00
C ASN A 157 -19.58 -10.22 11.18
N ILE A 158 -18.30 -10.43 10.90
CA ILE A 158 -17.27 -10.81 11.88
C ILE A 158 -16.10 -9.83 11.92
N GLY A 159 -16.09 -8.87 11.01
CA GLY A 159 -15.09 -7.82 10.90
C GLY A 159 -15.43 -6.57 11.70
N ILE A 160 -14.45 -5.68 11.81
CA ILE A 160 -14.59 -4.39 12.47
C ILE A 160 -14.58 -3.31 11.38
N ASP A 161 -15.51 -2.36 11.47
CA ASP A 161 -15.53 -1.20 10.58
C ASP A 161 -14.29 -0.35 10.85
N TYR A 162 -13.33 -0.43 9.93
CA TYR A 162 -12.08 0.30 10.03
C TYR A 162 -11.61 0.70 8.65
N LYS A 163 -11.58 2.03 8.45
CA LYS A 163 -11.03 2.63 7.24
C LYS A 163 -9.53 2.78 7.38
N LYS A 164 -8.78 2.16 6.46
CA LYS A 164 -7.33 2.29 6.42
C LYS A 164 -6.89 3.75 6.24
N LYS A 165 -6.14 4.25 7.23
CA LYS A 165 -5.61 5.62 7.31
C LYS A 165 -4.13 5.70 6.96
N ILE A 166 -3.63 6.93 6.77
CA ILE A 166 -2.28 7.26 6.34
C ILE A 166 -1.63 8.20 7.36
N LEU A 167 -0.35 8.00 7.70
CA LEU A 167 0.40 8.88 8.60
C LEU A 167 0.77 10.23 7.92
N ILE A 168 -0.25 11.05 7.68
CA ILE A 168 -0.16 12.28 6.88
C ILE A 168 0.77 13.31 7.52
N ASP A 169 0.78 13.43 8.85
CA ASP A 169 1.57 14.41 9.60
C ASP A 169 3.08 14.15 9.53
N ARG A 170 3.49 12.97 9.07
CA ARG A 170 4.89 12.59 8.87
C ARG A 170 5.31 12.55 7.42
N LEU A 171 4.45 12.87 6.46
CA LEU A 171 4.87 12.96 5.06
C LEU A 171 5.88 14.11 4.90
N ARG A 172 6.98 13.84 4.18
CA ARG A 172 8.01 14.85 3.92
C ARG A 172 7.43 15.97 3.05
N PRO A 173 7.50 17.24 3.49
CA PRO A 173 7.08 18.36 2.67
C PRO A 173 7.91 18.44 1.38
N VAL A 174 7.28 18.85 0.29
CA VAL A 174 7.92 19.03 -1.01
C VAL A 174 7.97 20.49 -1.40
N SER A 175 9.01 20.89 -2.13
CA SER A 175 9.10 22.23 -2.71
C SER A 175 8.03 22.41 -3.78
N THR A 176 7.40 23.58 -3.79
CA THR A 176 6.26 23.91 -4.67
C THR A 176 6.66 24.43 -6.05
N SER A 177 7.89 24.19 -6.51
CA SER A 177 8.31 24.62 -7.85
C SER A 177 7.55 23.82 -8.91
N LYS A 178 6.64 24.48 -9.64
CA LYS A 178 5.89 23.86 -10.73
C LYS A 178 6.79 23.70 -11.96
N THR A 179 6.82 22.48 -12.49
CA THR A 179 7.63 22.05 -13.65
C THR A 179 6.77 21.59 -14.83
N ASN A 180 5.45 21.63 -14.72
CA ASN A 180 4.50 21.05 -15.68
C ASN A 180 4.81 19.58 -16.02
N THR A 181 5.17 18.80 -15.00
CA THR A 181 5.50 17.37 -15.15
C THR A 181 4.34 16.50 -14.69
N ALA A 182 3.91 15.56 -15.55
CA ALA A 182 2.94 14.52 -15.20
C ALA A 182 3.62 13.23 -14.75
N LEU A 183 3.00 12.52 -13.81
CA LEU A 183 3.43 11.20 -13.35
C LEU A 183 2.38 10.14 -13.70
N LEU A 184 2.85 9.01 -14.23
CA LEU A 184 2.13 7.75 -14.36
C LEU A 184 2.81 6.70 -13.47
N TYR A 185 2.05 6.03 -12.61
CA TYR A 185 2.55 4.96 -11.74
C TYR A 185 2.10 3.60 -12.28
N LEU A 186 2.99 2.90 -12.98
CA LEU A 186 2.67 1.78 -13.88
C LEU A 186 3.43 0.48 -13.52
N THR A 187 3.36 0.07 -12.25
CA THR A 187 4.04 -1.15 -11.75
C THR A 187 3.26 -2.44 -12.03
N LYS A 188 3.96 -3.57 -12.20
CA LYS A 188 3.43 -4.92 -12.46
C LYS A 188 2.38 -5.39 -11.47
N ASN A 189 2.49 -5.01 -10.19
CA ASN A 189 1.63 -5.54 -9.13
C ASN A 189 0.12 -5.34 -9.40
N CYS A 190 -0.30 -4.26 -10.08
CA CYS A 190 -1.71 -4.04 -10.50
C CYS A 190 -1.93 -2.91 -11.54
N ARG A 191 -0.86 -2.22 -11.99
CA ARG A 191 -0.96 -0.91 -12.66
C ARG A 191 -0.34 -0.90 -14.06
N ILE A 192 0.10 -2.06 -14.56
CA ILE A 192 0.64 -2.17 -15.92
C ILE A 192 -0.48 -1.94 -16.94
N LEU A 193 -0.18 -1.17 -17.98
CA LEU A 193 -1.08 -0.81 -19.08
C LEU A 193 -0.41 -1.11 -20.42
N PRO A 194 -1.19 -1.36 -21.48
CA PRO A 194 -0.65 -1.42 -22.85
C PRO A 194 0.06 -0.12 -23.22
N VAL A 195 1.16 -0.22 -23.98
CA VAL A 195 1.96 0.95 -24.39
C VAL A 195 1.12 1.91 -25.22
N GLU A 196 0.22 1.40 -26.06
CA GLU A 196 -0.68 2.18 -26.90
C GLU A 196 -1.64 3.03 -26.06
N TYR A 197 -2.09 2.50 -24.92
CA TYR A 197 -2.95 3.23 -23.98
C TYR A 197 -2.18 4.34 -23.27
N VAL A 198 -0.91 4.11 -22.94
CA VAL A 198 -0.03 5.15 -22.39
C VAL A 198 0.22 6.26 -23.42
N GLN A 199 0.36 5.90 -24.70
CA GLN A 199 0.54 6.87 -25.77
C GLN A 199 -0.72 7.75 -25.95
N ASP A 200 -1.92 7.19 -25.84
CA ASP A 200 -3.19 7.95 -25.88
C ASP A 200 -3.26 9.01 -24.76
N ILE A 201 -2.76 8.70 -23.56
CA ILE A 201 -2.63 9.68 -22.47
C ILE A 201 -1.71 10.84 -22.88
N PHE A 202 -0.59 10.55 -23.52
CA PHE A 202 0.35 11.59 -23.98
C PHE A 202 -0.23 12.47 -25.08
N ASP A 203 -1.06 11.90 -25.94
CA ASP A 203 -1.75 12.64 -27.00
C ASP A 203 -2.95 13.44 -26.46
N THR A 204 -3.53 13.00 -25.33
CA THR A 204 -4.68 13.65 -24.68
C THR A 204 -4.27 14.88 -23.85
N TYR A 205 -3.11 14.85 -23.20
CA TYR A 205 -2.67 15.91 -22.29
C TYR A 205 -1.39 16.59 -22.79
N ASP A 206 -1.23 17.88 -22.51
CA ASP A 206 -0.07 18.66 -22.93
C ASP A 206 0.83 19.01 -21.72
N PHE A 207 1.74 18.09 -21.41
CA PHE A 207 2.74 18.26 -20.34
C PHE A 207 4.15 18.39 -20.93
N ASP A 208 4.98 19.21 -20.30
CA ASP A 208 6.37 19.43 -20.73
C ASP A 208 7.20 18.15 -20.58
N GLN A 209 6.87 17.35 -19.55
CA GLN A 209 7.49 16.08 -19.25
C GLN A 209 6.48 15.07 -18.69
N TYR A 210 6.69 13.81 -19.03
CA TYR A 210 6.03 12.65 -18.47
C TYR A 210 7.04 11.77 -17.74
N LEU A 211 6.74 11.48 -16.48
CA LEU A 211 7.48 10.57 -15.64
C LEU A 211 6.68 9.28 -15.51
N ILE A 212 7.26 8.15 -15.88
CA ILE A 212 6.70 6.82 -15.65
C ILE A 212 7.49 6.17 -14.52
N VAL A 213 6.83 5.84 -13.42
CA VAL A 213 7.38 4.96 -12.38
C VAL A 213 6.94 3.54 -12.67
N SER A 214 7.88 2.65 -12.98
CA SER A 214 7.60 1.26 -13.34
C SER A 214 8.71 0.33 -12.88
N ASP A 215 8.37 -0.89 -12.49
CA ASP A 215 9.28 -2.00 -12.14
C ASP A 215 9.50 -2.98 -13.32
N THR A 216 9.21 -2.55 -14.55
CA THR A 216 9.34 -3.36 -15.75
C THR A 216 9.79 -2.58 -16.99
N ASP A 217 10.51 -3.26 -17.88
CA ASP A 217 11.13 -2.69 -19.10
C ASP A 217 10.15 -2.48 -20.26
N VAL A 218 8.84 -2.72 -20.05
CA VAL A 218 7.80 -2.61 -21.09
C VAL A 218 7.69 -1.20 -21.66
N TYR A 219 7.99 -0.17 -20.87
CA TYR A 219 7.87 1.23 -21.28
C TYR A 219 9.18 1.84 -21.78
N ASP A 220 10.27 1.08 -21.83
CA ASP A 220 11.56 1.61 -22.25
C ASP A 220 11.54 2.00 -23.75
N CYS A 221 10.63 1.39 -24.52
CA CYS A 221 10.43 1.69 -25.94
C CYS A 221 9.81 3.05 -26.24
N ILE A 222 9.20 3.72 -25.24
CA ILE A 222 8.56 5.03 -25.39
C ILE A 222 9.36 6.17 -24.73
N ILE A 223 10.58 5.89 -24.25
CA ILE A 223 11.49 6.92 -23.72
C ILE A 223 11.81 7.93 -24.82
N SER A 224 11.74 9.21 -24.48
CA SER A 224 11.97 10.31 -25.42
C SER A 224 12.51 11.55 -24.70
N SER A 225 12.63 12.69 -25.39
CA SER A 225 12.97 13.96 -24.74
C SER A 225 11.87 14.47 -23.79
N THR A 226 10.64 13.97 -23.91
CA THR A 226 9.49 14.34 -23.07
C THR A 226 9.04 13.21 -22.14
N VAL A 227 9.55 11.98 -22.30
CA VAL A 227 9.13 10.82 -21.50
C VAL A 227 10.33 10.18 -20.83
N ARG A 228 10.27 10.05 -19.50
CA ARG A 228 11.29 9.42 -18.66
C ARG A 228 10.69 8.23 -17.92
N VAL A 229 11.36 7.08 -17.95
CA VAL A 229 11.01 5.90 -17.15
C VAL A 229 12.00 5.79 -15.98
N ILE A 230 11.48 5.63 -14.76
CA ILE A 230 12.26 5.44 -13.55
C ILE A 230 11.77 4.22 -12.76
N ARG A 231 12.70 3.57 -12.05
CA ARG A 231 12.47 2.33 -11.31
C ARG A 231 12.37 2.62 -9.80
N PRO A 232 11.44 2.00 -9.05
CA PRO A 232 11.41 2.08 -7.59
C PRO A 232 12.63 1.41 -6.92
N PRO A 233 13.07 1.86 -5.72
CA PRO A 233 12.62 3.06 -5.00
C PRO A 233 13.03 4.34 -5.75
N VAL A 234 12.21 5.39 -5.61
CA VAL A 234 12.47 6.71 -6.22
C VAL A 234 12.68 7.74 -5.13
N ASP A 235 13.88 8.31 -5.11
CA ASP A 235 14.25 9.36 -4.18
C ASP A 235 13.39 10.60 -4.40
N SER A 236 12.78 11.08 -3.31
CA SER A 236 11.97 12.29 -3.30
C SER A 236 10.94 12.37 -4.43
N LEU A 237 10.24 11.26 -4.74
CA LEU A 237 9.31 11.14 -5.88
C LEU A 237 8.33 12.31 -6.02
N PHE A 238 7.74 12.78 -4.91
CA PHE A 238 6.77 13.87 -4.91
C PHE A 238 7.38 15.23 -5.29
N SER A 239 8.70 15.38 -5.33
CA SER A 239 9.38 16.57 -5.84
C SER A 239 9.58 16.53 -7.37
N LEU A 240 9.29 15.41 -8.02
CA LEU A 240 9.59 15.19 -9.45
C LEU A 240 8.40 15.43 -10.38
N PHE A 241 7.22 15.69 -9.84
CA PHE A 241 6.01 15.89 -10.64
C PHE A 241 5.06 16.89 -10.00
N ASP A 242 4.14 17.42 -10.79
CA ASP A 242 3.09 18.35 -10.37
C ASP A 242 1.70 17.70 -10.42
N THR A 243 1.49 16.85 -11.43
CA THR A 243 0.22 16.18 -11.68
C THR A 243 0.39 14.68 -11.72
N TYR A 244 -0.38 13.96 -10.94
CA TYR A 244 -0.50 12.51 -11.06
C TYR A 244 -1.69 12.15 -11.94
N ILE A 245 -1.47 11.33 -12.96
CA ILE A 245 -2.54 10.78 -13.80
C ILE A 245 -2.90 9.41 -13.24
N TYR A 246 -4.02 9.35 -12.53
CA TYR A 246 -4.63 8.11 -12.07
C TYR A 246 -5.36 7.43 -13.22
N THR A 247 -4.98 6.19 -13.49
CA THR A 247 -5.56 5.33 -14.53
C THR A 247 -6.35 4.17 -13.92
N PRO A 248 -7.24 3.53 -14.71
CA PRO A 248 -7.95 2.32 -14.29
C PRO A 248 -7.00 1.22 -13.81
N VAL A 249 -7.41 0.47 -12.77
CA VAL A 249 -6.67 -0.73 -12.34
C VAL A 249 -7.31 -2.00 -12.90
N ASN A 250 -6.49 -3.05 -13.03
CA ASN A 250 -7.00 -4.38 -13.32
C ASN A 250 -8.08 -4.78 -12.30
N LEU A 251 -9.12 -5.47 -12.77
CA LEU A 251 -10.30 -5.89 -11.98
C LEU A 251 -11.18 -4.74 -11.42
N MET A 252 -10.86 -3.48 -11.74
CA MET A 252 -11.57 -2.28 -11.28
C MET A 252 -11.75 -2.29 -9.75
N TRP A 253 -10.65 -2.51 -9.04
CA TRP A 253 -10.64 -2.62 -7.59
C TRP A 253 -9.34 -2.10 -6.99
N ASP A 254 -9.33 -0.83 -6.57
CA ASP A 254 -8.37 -0.31 -5.62
C ASP A 254 -9.08 -0.13 -4.27
N GLY A 255 -8.89 -1.08 -3.36
CA GLY A 255 -9.62 -1.12 -2.09
C GLY A 255 -9.31 0.06 -1.16
N SER A 256 -8.14 0.70 -1.31
CA SER A 256 -7.73 1.82 -0.47
C SER A 256 -6.64 2.68 -1.15
N PRO A 257 -6.97 3.44 -2.20
CA PRO A 257 -5.95 4.15 -2.98
C PRO A 257 -5.26 5.20 -2.12
N ARG A 258 -3.97 5.01 -1.84
CA ARG A 258 -3.19 5.96 -1.03
C ARG A 258 -2.69 7.16 -1.83
N PHE A 259 -2.25 6.92 -3.06
CA PHE A 259 -1.44 7.89 -3.81
C PHE A 259 -2.20 9.20 -4.13
N PRO A 260 -3.51 9.16 -4.47
CA PRO A 260 -4.31 10.39 -4.59
C PRO A 260 -4.44 11.20 -3.29
N VAL A 261 -4.42 10.54 -2.12
CA VAL A 261 -4.45 11.24 -0.82
C VAL A 261 -3.14 11.97 -0.59
N GLU A 262 -2.02 11.28 -0.82
CA GLU A 262 -0.69 11.86 -0.68
C GLU A 262 -0.49 13.04 -1.63
N CYS A 263 -0.98 12.91 -2.87
CA CYS A 263 -1.02 14.01 -3.83
C CYS A 263 -1.80 15.21 -3.26
N LYS A 264 -3.00 14.99 -2.72
CA LYS A 264 -3.81 16.07 -2.14
C LYS A 264 -3.10 16.77 -0.97
N VAL A 265 -2.45 16.01 -0.08
CA VAL A 265 -1.72 16.56 1.08
C VAL A 265 -0.50 17.35 0.63
N LEU A 266 0.23 16.87 -0.37
CA LEU A 266 1.48 17.46 -0.86
C LEU A 266 1.26 18.47 -2.00
N ASP A 267 0.05 19.00 -2.12
CA ASP A 267 -0.36 20.01 -3.12
C ASP A 267 -0.04 19.61 -4.58
N LYS A 268 -0.30 18.33 -4.91
CA LYS A 268 -0.23 17.79 -6.27
C LYS A 268 -1.62 17.65 -6.86
N SER A 269 -1.70 17.93 -8.16
CA SER A 269 -2.94 17.73 -8.92
C SER A 269 -3.14 16.25 -9.23
N VAL A 270 -4.39 15.82 -9.33
CA VAL A 270 -4.74 14.46 -9.74
C VAL A 270 -5.72 14.53 -10.90
N ILE A 271 -5.35 13.94 -12.03
CA ILE A 271 -6.23 13.69 -13.17
C ILE A 271 -6.71 12.25 -13.06
N TYR A 272 -8.02 12.02 -13.16
CA TYR A 272 -8.61 10.69 -13.19
C TYR A 272 -8.97 10.34 -14.63
N HIS A 273 -7.99 9.82 -15.38
CA HIS A 273 -8.15 9.46 -16.79
C HIS A 273 -8.99 8.18 -16.91
N ASP A 274 -10.03 8.20 -17.74
CA ASP A 274 -11.00 7.10 -17.93
C ASP A 274 -11.69 6.56 -16.67
N ILE A 275 -11.81 7.39 -15.62
CA ILE A 275 -12.55 7.05 -14.39
C ILE A 275 -13.92 7.74 -14.41
N ASN A 276 -14.89 7.09 -15.05
CA ASN A 276 -16.28 7.53 -15.10
C ASN A 276 -17.15 6.93 -13.97
N ASP A 277 -18.43 7.29 -13.91
CA ASP A 277 -19.36 6.79 -12.90
C ASP A 277 -19.55 5.27 -12.95
N ASP A 278 -19.53 4.68 -14.16
CA ASP A 278 -19.60 3.22 -14.34
C ASP A 278 -18.38 2.52 -13.72
N TYR A 279 -17.17 3.08 -13.87
CA TYR A 279 -15.97 2.57 -13.22
C TYR A 279 -16.10 2.67 -11.70
N LEU A 280 -16.51 3.83 -11.18
CA LEU A 280 -16.65 4.07 -9.74
C LEU A 280 -17.75 3.22 -9.08
N SER A 281 -18.77 2.82 -9.83
CA SER A 281 -19.79 1.89 -9.35
C SER A 281 -19.20 0.50 -9.00
N LYS A 282 -18.10 0.12 -9.67
CA LYS A 282 -17.38 -1.15 -9.47
C LYS A 282 -16.21 -0.99 -8.50
N ASP A 283 -15.46 0.10 -8.62
CA ASP A 283 -14.32 0.44 -7.77
C ASP A 283 -14.75 1.32 -6.60
N ARG A 284 -15.47 0.70 -5.65
CA ARG A 284 -16.03 1.42 -4.49
C ARG A 284 -14.94 1.98 -3.58
N GLY A 285 -13.77 1.35 -3.53
CA GLY A 285 -12.63 1.84 -2.76
C GLY A 285 -12.15 3.19 -3.29
N LEU A 286 -11.94 3.31 -4.61
CA LEU A 286 -11.64 4.60 -5.24
C LEU A 286 -12.76 5.63 -5.06
N TYR A 287 -14.03 5.22 -5.22
CA TYR A 287 -15.18 6.11 -5.03
C TYR A 287 -15.17 6.78 -3.64
N TYR A 288 -15.13 5.98 -2.57
CA TYR A 288 -15.14 6.53 -1.21
C TYR A 288 -13.87 7.28 -0.88
N ARG A 289 -12.73 6.89 -1.47
CA ARG A 289 -11.48 7.63 -1.27
C ARG A 289 -11.55 9.02 -1.90
N ARG A 290 -12.07 9.15 -3.12
CA ARG A 290 -12.32 10.46 -3.77
C ARG A 290 -13.28 11.31 -2.95
N HIS A 291 -14.35 10.70 -2.45
CA HIS A 291 -15.29 11.37 -1.55
C HIS A 291 -14.58 11.90 -0.29
N ASP A 292 -13.77 11.08 0.37
CA ASP A 292 -13.06 11.47 1.59
C ASP A 292 -12.02 12.57 1.33
N ILE A 293 -11.28 12.51 0.22
CA ILE A 293 -10.33 13.55 -0.21
C ILE A 293 -11.02 14.92 -0.36
N ASN A 294 -12.25 14.95 -0.88
CA ASN A 294 -12.97 16.18 -1.16
C ASN A 294 -13.76 16.73 0.03
N ASN A 295 -14.15 15.87 0.98
CA ASN A 295 -15.13 16.24 2.02
C ASN A 295 -14.63 16.02 3.46
N ALA A 296 -13.67 15.12 3.69
CA ALA A 296 -13.30 14.67 5.04
C ALA A 296 -11.87 14.10 5.10
N ILE A 297 -10.89 14.85 4.59
CA ILE A 297 -9.50 14.37 4.47
C ILE A 297 -8.88 14.02 5.83
N ASP A 298 -9.23 14.74 6.89
CA ASP A 298 -8.74 14.47 8.25
C ASP A 298 -9.12 13.07 8.74
N GLY A 299 -10.26 12.55 8.28
CA GLY A 299 -10.69 11.18 8.56
C GLY A 299 -9.83 10.09 7.90
N LEU A 300 -8.88 10.47 7.04
CA LEU A 300 -7.87 9.59 6.46
C LEU A 300 -6.53 9.68 7.20
N SER A 301 -6.38 10.55 8.20
CA SER A 301 -5.15 10.72 8.95
C SER A 301 -5.04 9.68 10.07
N LEU A 302 -3.93 8.94 10.07
CA LEU A 302 -3.56 8.00 11.12
C LEU A 302 -2.88 8.79 12.24
N THR A 303 -3.44 8.75 13.44
CA THR A 303 -2.96 9.54 14.58
C THR A 303 -2.71 8.68 15.81
N LYS A 304 -2.10 9.25 16.85
CA LYS A 304 -1.90 8.57 18.14
C LYS A 304 -3.19 8.34 18.93
N GLN A 305 -4.32 8.84 18.45
CA GLN A 305 -5.64 8.65 19.04
C GLN A 305 -6.53 7.77 18.15
N ASP A 306 -5.94 7.12 17.14
CA ASP A 306 -6.68 6.30 16.21
C ASP A 306 -7.29 5.06 16.87
N ASP A 307 -8.51 4.70 16.44
CA ASP A 307 -9.24 3.55 16.97
C ASP A 307 -8.50 2.23 16.82
N ILE A 308 -7.54 2.12 15.87
CA ILE A 308 -6.71 0.92 15.72
C ILE A 308 -5.98 0.55 17.01
N LEU A 309 -5.63 1.52 17.85
CA LEU A 309 -5.01 1.29 19.14
C LEU A 309 -5.92 0.53 20.10
N ASN A 310 -7.24 0.70 20.00
CA ASN A 310 -8.22 0.02 20.85
C ASN A 310 -8.76 -1.27 20.22
N ILE A 311 -8.64 -1.40 18.90
CA ILE A 311 -9.04 -2.58 18.15
C ILE A 311 -8.06 -3.74 18.36
N ILE A 312 -6.75 -3.45 18.26
CA ILE A 312 -5.67 -4.44 18.43
C ILE A 312 -5.45 -4.68 19.91
#